data_AF-A0A4V6A2Q3-F1
#
_entry.id   AF-A0A4V6A2Q3-F1
#
_cell.length_a   1.000
_cell.length_b   1.000
_cell.length_c   1.000
_cell.angle_alpha   90.00
_cell.angle_beta   90.00
_cell.angle_gamma   90.00
#
_symmetry.space_group_name_H-M   'P 1'
#
loop_
_entity.id
_entity.type
_entity.pdbx_description
1 polymer ?
#
loop_
_entity_poly.entity_id
_entity_poly.type
_entity_poly.pdbx_seq_one_letter_code
_entity_poly.pdbx_strand_id
1 'polypeptide(L)'
;MRLRSEVLKTFVAFVCLMMSAFLNFFLLTVIHDIIPTKPLPDLVFMLIPQQRWAWAVGDVLSTVSSVVGFTVILLHRDRLVVLRRVLLLGAIMYGLRAVVMGVTFLPTSFANREEICLPQVNRTAMYATEIATRFITYVVTLGLTSGQDKILCGDLMFSGHTVVLTIMYFTQLQYTPRGLVILRQTCLEKRVCNNRVIATGQNPTDQLSRLV
;
A
#
# COMPACT_ATOMS: atom_id res chain seq x y z
N MET A 1 23.97 -19.95 21.49
CA MET A 1 22.64 -19.60 22.06
C MET A 1 22.07 -18.25 21.60
N ARG A 2 22.87 -17.17 21.46
CA ARG A 2 22.37 -15.81 21.13
C ARG A 2 21.61 -15.73 19.79
N LEU A 3 22.07 -16.41 18.74
CA LEU A 3 21.40 -16.41 17.42
C LEU A 3 19.99 -17.05 17.44
N ARG A 4 19.80 -18.16 18.18
CA ARG A 4 18.48 -18.83 18.33
C ARG A 4 17.44 -17.93 18.98
N SER A 5 17.86 -17.12 19.97
CA SER A 5 16.99 -16.14 20.62
C SER A 5 16.61 -15.00 19.68
N GLU A 6 17.53 -14.53 18.84
CA GLU A 6 17.24 -13.46 17.87
C GLU A 6 16.31 -13.92 16.74
N VAL A 7 16.48 -15.15 16.25
CA VAL A 7 15.56 -15.76 15.26
C VAL A 7 14.17 -15.92 15.86
N LEU A 8 14.05 -16.42 17.10
CA LEU A 8 12.75 -16.57 17.76
C LEU A 8 12.03 -15.23 17.93
N LYS A 9 12.73 -14.18 18.36
CA LYS A 9 12.15 -12.82 18.47
C LYS A 9 11.69 -12.29 17.11
N THR A 10 12.45 -12.57 16.05
CA THR A 10 12.09 -12.14 14.69
C THR A 10 10.89 -12.93 14.17
N PHE A 11 10.80 -14.22 14.48
CA PHE A 11 9.66 -15.06 14.16
C PHE A 11 8.39 -14.58 14.87
N VAL A 12 8.46 -14.25 16.16
CA VAL A 12 7.33 -13.66 16.89
C VAL A 12 6.88 -12.34 16.25
N ALA A 13 7.83 -11.45 15.90
CA ALA A 13 7.50 -10.20 15.20
C ALA A 13 6.84 -10.44 13.84
N PHE A 14 7.28 -11.46 13.10
CA PHE A 14 6.67 -11.88 11.84
C PHE A 14 5.24 -12.38 12.04
N VAL A 15 4.99 -13.22 13.04
CA VAL A 15 3.64 -13.70 13.38
C VAL A 15 2.72 -12.53 13.77
N CYS A 16 3.21 -11.56 14.55
CA CYS A 16 2.45 -10.35 14.88
C CYS A 16 2.08 -9.55 13.61
N LEU A 17 3.02 -9.39 12.67
CA LEU A 17 2.74 -8.72 11.40
C LEU A 17 1.67 -9.49 10.61
N MET A 18 1.80 -10.82 10.47
CA MET A 18 0.82 -11.64 9.75
C MET A 18 -0.58 -11.54 10.37
N MET A 19 -0.67 -11.57 11.69
CA MET A 19 -1.94 -11.44 12.40
C MET A 19 -2.56 -10.05 12.19
N SER A 20 -1.75 -8.99 12.22
CA SER A 20 -2.20 -7.63 11.92
C SER A 20 -2.64 -7.47 10.46
N ALA A 21 -1.91 -8.04 9.50
CA ALA A 21 -2.25 -8.00 8.07
C ALA A 21 -3.55 -8.76 7.78
N PHE A 22 -3.73 -9.93 8.40
CA PHE A 22 -4.97 -10.68 8.34
C PHE A 22 -6.16 -9.86 8.83
N LEU A 23 -6.05 -9.21 10.00
CA LEU A 23 -7.10 -8.35 10.55
C LEU A 23 -7.42 -7.17 9.62
N ASN A 24 -6.42 -6.59 8.97
CA ASN A 24 -6.64 -5.51 7.99
C ASN A 24 -7.45 -5.99 6.79
N PHE A 25 -7.02 -7.08 6.14
CA PHE A 25 -7.73 -7.59 4.98
C PHE A 25 -9.14 -8.04 5.34
N PHE A 26 -9.30 -8.68 6.51
CA PHE A 26 -10.62 -9.05 7.01
C PHE A 26 -11.53 -7.81 7.20
N LEU A 27 -11.08 -6.81 7.95
CA LEU A 27 -11.88 -5.59 8.17
C LEU A 27 -12.15 -4.85 6.87
N LEU A 28 -11.19 -4.79 5.95
CA LEU A 28 -11.36 -4.16 4.65
C LEU A 28 -12.49 -4.81 3.84
N THR A 29 -12.54 -6.15 3.81
CA THR A 29 -13.63 -6.89 3.12
C THR A 29 -14.98 -6.66 3.79
N VAL A 30 -15.03 -6.66 5.11
CA VAL A 30 -16.26 -6.43 5.88
C VAL A 30 -16.80 -5.02 5.67
N ILE A 31 -15.93 -4.00 5.74
CA ILE A 31 -16.30 -2.60 5.57
C ILE A 31 -16.79 -2.33 4.15
N HIS A 32 -16.13 -2.90 3.14
CA HIS A 32 -16.55 -2.76 1.75
C HIS A 32 -18.01 -3.17 1.52
N ASP A 33 -18.47 -4.22 2.19
CA ASP A 33 -19.87 -4.68 2.09
C ASP A 33 -20.85 -3.87 2.96
N ILE A 34 -20.40 -3.30 4.08
CA ILE A 34 -21.27 -2.51 5.00
C ILE A 34 -21.46 -1.08 4.51
N ILE A 35 -20.47 -0.51 3.82
CA ILE A 35 -20.44 0.93 3.56
C ILE A 35 -21.58 1.38 2.63
N PRO A 36 -22.28 2.49 2.94
CA PRO A 36 -23.36 2.98 2.10
C PRO A 36 -22.82 3.39 0.72
N THR A 37 -23.65 3.17 -0.30
CA THR A 37 -23.28 3.37 -1.71
C THR A 37 -23.27 4.83 -2.15
N LYS A 38 -23.80 5.75 -1.33
CA LYS A 38 -23.86 7.17 -1.63
C LYS A 38 -22.48 7.82 -1.44
N PRO A 39 -21.98 8.58 -2.44
CA PRO A 39 -20.66 9.17 -2.34
C PRO A 39 -20.63 10.32 -1.33
N LEU A 40 -19.51 10.45 -0.62
CA LEU A 40 -19.29 11.59 0.27
C LEU A 40 -18.85 12.81 -0.55
N PRO A 41 -19.50 13.98 -0.40
CA PRO A 41 -19.15 15.19 -1.13
C PRO A 41 -17.89 15.82 -0.53
N ASP A 42 -16.73 15.33 -0.96
CA ASP A 42 -15.45 15.88 -0.57
C ASP A 42 -15.07 17.03 -1.50
N LEU A 43 -14.64 18.16 -0.91
CA LEU A 43 -14.26 19.37 -1.65
C LEU A 43 -13.19 19.10 -2.72
N VAL A 44 -12.24 18.21 -2.44
CA VAL A 44 -11.15 17.86 -3.35
C VAL A 44 -11.69 17.17 -4.60
N PHE A 45 -12.64 16.24 -4.47
CA PHE A 45 -13.22 15.51 -5.60
C PHE A 45 -14.24 16.35 -6.39
N MET A 46 -14.73 17.47 -5.82
CA MET A 46 -15.45 18.49 -6.57
C MET A 46 -14.52 19.35 -7.44
N LEU A 47 -13.29 19.59 -7.00
CA LEU A 47 -12.33 20.45 -7.70
C LEU A 47 -11.44 19.68 -8.70
N ILE A 48 -11.05 18.45 -8.35
CA ILE A 48 -10.09 17.65 -9.12
C ILE A 48 -10.75 16.31 -9.46
N PRO A 49 -10.95 16.01 -10.76
CA PRO A 49 -11.53 14.74 -11.17
C PRO A 49 -10.59 13.58 -10.85
N GLN A 50 -11.16 12.44 -10.49
CA GLN A 50 -10.42 11.25 -10.10
C GLN A 50 -9.54 10.73 -11.25
N GLN A 51 -8.25 10.52 -10.94
CA GLN A 51 -7.25 10.06 -11.88
C GLN A 51 -7.03 8.54 -11.75
N ARG A 52 -7.41 7.76 -12.77
CA ARG A 52 -7.24 6.28 -12.77
C ARG A 52 -5.77 5.84 -12.76
N TRP A 53 -4.88 6.64 -13.36
CA TRP A 53 -3.44 6.35 -13.42
C TRP A 53 -2.75 6.44 -12.05
N ALA A 54 -3.35 7.15 -11.09
CA ALA A 54 -2.74 7.34 -9.77
C ALA A 54 -2.53 6.03 -9.01
N TRP A 55 -3.40 5.04 -9.22
CA TRP A 55 -3.25 3.72 -8.59
C TRP A 55 -2.07 2.94 -9.15
N ALA A 56 -1.93 2.89 -10.47
CA ALA A 56 -0.79 2.24 -11.12
C ALA A 56 0.54 2.87 -10.67
N VAL A 57 0.58 4.19 -10.53
CA VAL A 57 1.75 4.90 -10.00
C VAL A 57 2.01 4.53 -8.53
N GLY A 58 0.97 4.44 -7.71
CA GLY A 58 1.08 4.04 -6.30
C GLY A 58 1.67 2.63 -6.13
N ASP A 59 1.21 1.68 -6.95
CA ASP A 59 1.73 0.31 -6.99
C ASP A 59 3.20 0.28 -7.41
N VAL A 60 3.53 0.92 -8.53
CA VAL A 60 4.92 0.98 -9.03
C VAL A 60 5.85 1.62 -7.99
N LEU A 61 5.45 2.75 -7.42
CA LEU A 61 6.26 3.45 -6.42
C LEU A 61 6.45 2.58 -5.17
N SER A 62 5.39 1.93 -4.69
CA SER A 62 5.44 1.03 -3.53
C SER A 62 6.33 -0.18 -3.79
N THR A 63 6.21 -0.81 -4.96
CA THR A 63 7.05 -1.95 -5.34
C THR A 63 8.51 -1.54 -5.44
N VAL A 64 8.83 -0.44 -6.14
CA VAL A 64 10.21 0.06 -6.27
C VAL A 64 10.81 0.37 -4.90
N SER A 65 10.08 1.11 -4.05
CA SER A 65 10.54 1.44 -2.70
C SER A 65 10.73 0.19 -1.84
N SER A 66 9.82 -0.79 -1.95
CA SER A 66 9.95 -2.06 -1.24
C SER A 66 11.21 -2.81 -1.67
N VAL A 67 11.45 -2.94 -2.98
CA VAL A 67 12.64 -3.63 -3.51
C VAL A 67 13.93 -2.97 -3.00
N VAL A 68 14.03 -1.65 -3.12
CA VAL A 68 15.20 -0.89 -2.63
C VAL A 68 15.36 -1.04 -1.12
N GLY A 69 14.27 -0.93 -0.35
CA GLY A 69 14.26 -1.10 1.10
C GLY A 69 14.75 -2.49 1.52
N PHE A 70 14.25 -3.54 0.87
CA PHE A 70 14.70 -4.91 1.13
C PHE A 70 16.17 -5.11 0.77
N THR A 71 16.66 -4.57 -0.35
CA THR A 71 18.08 -4.63 -0.70
C THR A 71 18.95 -3.99 0.38
N VAL A 72 18.57 -2.82 0.91
CA VAL A 72 19.29 -2.16 2.00
C VAL A 72 19.30 -3.02 3.26
N ILE A 73 18.17 -3.64 3.63
CA ILE A 73 18.08 -4.53 4.79
C ILE A 73 18.98 -5.76 4.62
N LEU A 74 19.01 -6.37 3.43
CA LEU A 74 19.80 -7.58 3.15
C LEU A 74 21.31 -7.31 3.19
N LEU A 75 21.75 -6.15 2.70
CA LEU A 75 23.15 -5.74 2.71
C LEU A 75 23.65 -5.26 4.10
N HIS A 76 22.74 -5.00 5.04
CA HIS A 76 23.10 -4.53 6.36
C HIS A 76 23.73 -5.64 7.22
N ARG A 77 24.79 -5.31 7.96
CA ARG A 77 25.54 -6.26 8.82
C ARG A 77 24.63 -6.97 9.84
N ASP A 78 23.77 -6.21 10.50
CA ASP A 78 22.79 -6.71 11.48
C ASP A 78 21.38 -6.91 10.90
N ARG A 79 21.29 -7.54 9.71
CA ARG A 79 20.03 -7.74 8.96
C ARG A 79 18.84 -8.25 9.78
N LEU A 80 19.06 -9.17 10.73
CA LEU A 80 17.98 -9.72 11.57
C LEU A 80 17.41 -8.69 12.55
N VAL A 81 18.26 -7.83 13.12
CA VAL A 81 17.82 -6.78 14.05
C VAL A 81 17.06 -5.70 13.31
N VAL A 82 17.53 -5.32 12.12
CA VAL A 82 16.85 -4.35 11.25
C VAL A 82 15.51 -4.92 10.78
N LEU A 83 15.49 -6.15 10.27
CA LEU A 83 14.28 -6.82 9.83
C LEU A 83 13.24 -6.90 10.95
N ARG A 84 13.63 -7.28 12.17
CA ARG A 84 12.72 -7.29 13.33
C ARG A 84 12.10 -5.91 13.59
N ARG A 85 12.88 -4.82 13.49
CA ARG A 85 12.36 -3.45 13.68
C ARG A 85 11.33 -3.09 12.62
N VAL A 86 11.62 -3.40 11.36
CA VAL A 86 10.71 -3.15 10.23
C VAL A 86 9.42 -3.98 10.37
N LEU A 87 9.54 -5.26 10.76
CA LEU A 87 8.39 -6.15 11.00
C LEU A 87 7.50 -5.63 12.15
N LEU A 88 8.09 -5.20 13.27
CA LEU A 88 7.33 -4.64 14.39
C LEU A 88 6.66 -3.31 14.03
N LEU A 89 7.37 -2.43 13.32
CA LEU A 89 6.80 -1.16 12.85
C LEU A 89 5.64 -1.40 11.89
N GLY A 90 5.80 -2.34 10.95
CA GLY A 90 4.73 -2.80 10.08
C GLY A 90 3.54 -3.32 10.87
N ALA A 91 3.76 -4.20 11.85
CA ALA A 91 2.68 -4.78 12.66
C ALA A 91 1.89 -3.71 13.42
N ILE A 92 2.56 -2.69 13.95
CA ILE A 92 1.92 -1.56 14.64
C ILE A 92 1.13 -0.70 13.66
N MET A 93 1.70 -0.33 12.51
CA MET A 93 1.02 0.53 11.54
C MET A 93 -0.19 -0.15 10.91
N TYR A 94 -0.07 -1.43 10.55
CA TYR A 94 -1.19 -2.24 10.10
C TYR A 94 -2.19 -2.44 11.24
N GLY A 95 -1.76 -2.73 12.47
CA GLY A 95 -2.68 -2.81 13.61
C GLY A 95 -3.49 -1.54 13.81
N LEU A 96 -2.84 -0.36 13.75
CA LEU A 96 -3.51 0.93 13.84
C LEU A 96 -4.51 1.14 12.69
N ARG A 97 -4.13 0.78 11.46
CA ARG A 97 -5.04 0.83 10.30
C ARG A 97 -6.28 -0.01 10.53
N ALA A 98 -6.13 -1.24 11.00
CA ALA A 98 -7.25 -2.11 11.33
C ALA A 98 -8.17 -1.47 12.39
N VAL A 99 -7.61 -0.92 13.47
CA VAL A 99 -8.40 -0.23 14.52
C VAL A 99 -9.13 0.98 13.95
N VAL A 100 -8.47 1.84 13.17
CA VAL A 100 -9.10 3.02 12.56
C VAL A 100 -10.22 2.60 11.61
N MET A 101 -10.00 1.60 10.75
CA MET A 101 -11.02 1.06 9.87
C MET A 101 -12.23 0.49 10.64
N GLY A 102 -11.97 -0.19 11.75
CA GLY A 102 -13.04 -0.75 12.59
C GLY A 102 -13.86 0.31 13.35
N VAL A 103 -13.27 1.46 13.67
CA VAL A 103 -13.94 2.54 14.42
C VAL A 103 -14.57 3.59 13.50
N THR A 104 -13.97 3.84 12.33
CA THR A 104 -14.38 4.89 11.40
C THR A 104 -14.84 4.30 10.07
N PHE A 105 -16.14 4.41 9.79
CA PHE A 105 -16.72 4.00 8.51
C PHE A 105 -16.95 5.24 7.64
N LEU A 106 -16.06 5.49 6.69
CA LEU A 106 -16.19 6.64 5.78
C LEU A 106 -16.49 6.17 4.35
N PRO A 107 -17.67 6.50 3.79
CA PRO A 107 -18.02 6.09 2.45
C PRO A 107 -17.11 6.72 1.41
N THR A 108 -16.99 6.05 0.27
CA THR A 108 -16.10 6.49 -0.78
C THR A 108 -16.61 7.77 -1.44
N SER A 109 -15.72 8.70 -1.77
CA SER A 109 -16.10 9.92 -2.51
C SER A 109 -16.28 9.70 -4.03
N PHE A 110 -16.10 8.46 -4.51
CA PHE A 110 -16.21 8.14 -5.93
C PHE A 110 -17.64 8.27 -6.44
N ALA A 111 -17.87 9.22 -7.36
CA ALA A 111 -19.17 9.39 -8.03
C ALA A 111 -19.55 8.17 -8.90
N ASN A 112 -18.56 7.51 -9.53
CA ASN A 112 -18.76 6.34 -10.40
C ASN A 112 -18.27 5.05 -9.75
N ARG A 113 -18.88 4.67 -8.61
CA ARG A 113 -18.47 3.52 -7.82
C ARG A 113 -18.45 2.20 -8.60
N GLU A 114 -19.42 1.98 -9.49
CA GLU A 114 -19.64 0.68 -10.15
C GLU A 114 -18.56 0.31 -11.18
N GLU A 115 -17.90 1.31 -11.77
CA GLU A 115 -16.80 1.13 -12.71
C GLU A 115 -15.48 0.84 -11.99
N ILE A 116 -15.34 1.35 -10.78
CA ILE A 116 -14.07 1.52 -10.06
C ILE A 116 -13.93 0.45 -8.96
N CYS A 117 -15.02 0.19 -8.24
CA CYS A 117 -15.08 -0.69 -7.09
C CYS A 117 -15.66 -2.06 -7.45
N LEU A 118 -15.19 -3.12 -6.78
CA LEU A 118 -15.85 -4.42 -6.88
C LEU A 118 -17.30 -4.33 -6.41
N PRO A 119 -18.23 -5.03 -7.08
CA PRO A 119 -19.61 -5.11 -6.61
C PRO A 119 -19.65 -5.73 -5.22
N GLN A 120 -20.47 -5.13 -4.35
CA GLN A 120 -20.77 -5.68 -3.02
C GLN A 120 -21.47 -7.02 -3.19
N VAL A 121 -21.04 -8.02 -2.41
CA VAL A 121 -21.64 -9.35 -2.51
C VAL A 121 -22.93 -9.35 -1.69
N ASN A 122 -24.05 -9.64 -2.34
CA ASN A 122 -25.32 -9.78 -1.63
C ASN A 122 -25.27 -11.03 -0.71
N ARG A 123 -25.98 -11.01 0.43
CA ARG A 123 -26.00 -12.09 1.44
C ARG A 123 -26.70 -13.38 0.94
N THR A 124 -26.22 -13.96 -0.15
CA THR A 124 -26.67 -15.22 -0.76
C THR A 124 -25.76 -16.38 -0.36
N ALA A 125 -26.19 -17.63 -0.60
CA ALA A 125 -25.50 -18.85 -0.16
C ALA A 125 -24.03 -19.01 -0.65
N MET A 126 -23.61 -18.29 -1.69
CA MET A 126 -22.21 -18.25 -2.20
C MET A 126 -21.37 -17.06 -1.67
N TYR A 127 -21.82 -16.36 -0.64
CA TYR A 127 -21.13 -15.19 -0.07
C TYR A 127 -19.73 -15.53 0.47
N ALA A 128 -19.61 -16.67 1.16
CA ALA A 128 -18.35 -17.06 1.80
C ALA A 128 -17.25 -17.47 0.82
N THR A 129 -17.62 -18.14 -0.28
CA THR A 129 -16.66 -18.64 -1.28
C THR A 129 -16.12 -17.50 -2.14
N GLU A 130 -16.96 -16.57 -2.57
CA GLU A 130 -16.56 -15.37 -3.31
C GLU A 130 -15.60 -14.49 -2.48
N ILE A 131 -15.93 -14.24 -1.21
CA ILE A 131 -15.08 -13.44 -0.31
C ILE A 131 -13.77 -14.14 -0.02
N ALA A 132 -13.78 -15.45 0.22
CA ALA A 132 -12.56 -16.21 0.44
C ALA A 132 -11.63 -16.13 -0.78
N THR A 133 -12.18 -16.21 -1.99
CA THR A 133 -11.38 -16.11 -3.22
C THR A 133 -10.77 -14.71 -3.37
N ARG A 134 -11.56 -13.65 -3.13
CA ARG A 134 -11.06 -12.26 -3.13
C ARG A 134 -9.98 -12.05 -2.08
N PHE A 135 -10.19 -12.55 -0.86
CA PHE A 135 -9.23 -12.47 0.23
C PHE A 135 -7.92 -13.19 -0.12
N ILE A 136 -7.99 -14.40 -0.68
CA ILE A 136 -6.82 -15.16 -1.12
C ILE A 136 -6.08 -14.39 -2.21
N THR A 137 -6.78 -13.86 -3.21
CA THR A 137 -6.15 -13.04 -4.26
C THR A 137 -5.43 -11.84 -3.66
N TYR A 138 -6.05 -11.08 -2.75
CA TYR A 138 -5.42 -9.93 -2.10
C TYR A 138 -4.20 -10.29 -1.24
N VAL A 139 -4.25 -11.43 -0.53
CA VAL A 139 -3.11 -11.94 0.24
C VAL A 139 -1.97 -12.37 -0.68
N VAL A 140 -2.29 -13.04 -1.79
CA VAL A 140 -1.30 -13.52 -2.77
C VAL A 140 -0.67 -12.36 -3.55
N THR A 141 -1.45 -11.34 -3.91
CA THR A 141 -0.94 -10.14 -4.57
C THR A 141 -0.25 -9.17 -3.61
N LEU A 142 -0.15 -9.51 -2.32
CA LEU A 142 0.40 -8.66 -1.26
C LEU A 142 -0.25 -7.26 -1.20
N GLY A 143 -1.52 -7.14 -1.65
CA GLY A 143 -2.25 -5.87 -1.72
C GLY A 143 -1.98 -5.02 -2.96
N LEU A 144 -1.23 -5.51 -3.95
CA LEU A 144 -1.06 -4.84 -5.24
C LEU A 144 -2.37 -4.89 -6.05
N THR A 145 -2.69 -3.77 -6.70
CA THR A 145 -3.98 -3.50 -7.34
C THR A 145 -3.86 -3.33 -8.86
N SER A 146 -2.66 -3.14 -9.40
CA SER A 146 -2.37 -2.86 -10.81
C SER A 146 -2.76 -3.97 -11.79
N GLY A 147 -3.00 -5.19 -11.30
CA GLY A 147 -3.43 -6.33 -12.11
C GLY A 147 -4.95 -6.58 -12.09
N GLN A 148 -5.75 -5.72 -11.45
CA GLN A 148 -7.18 -5.92 -11.29
C GLN A 148 -7.96 -4.74 -11.91
N ASP A 149 -9.01 -5.04 -12.67
CA ASP A 149 -9.85 -4.01 -13.31
C ASP A 149 -10.70 -3.23 -12.30
N LYS A 150 -10.93 -3.80 -11.12
CA LYS A 150 -11.73 -3.20 -10.04
C LYS A 150 -11.02 -3.36 -8.70
N ILE A 151 -11.23 -2.41 -7.79
CA ILE A 151 -10.56 -2.36 -6.49
C ILE A 151 -11.54 -2.57 -5.33
N LEU A 152 -11.01 -2.93 -4.16
CA LEU A 152 -11.81 -2.98 -2.94
C LEU A 152 -11.86 -1.57 -2.32
N CYS A 153 -13.05 -0.99 -2.27
CA CYS A 153 -13.26 0.42 -1.90
C CYS A 153 -13.56 0.62 -0.42
N GLY A 154 -13.22 -0.37 0.41
CA GLY A 154 -13.42 -0.31 1.86
C GLY A 154 -12.48 0.65 2.58
N ASP A 155 -11.39 1.08 1.94
CA ASP A 155 -10.47 2.05 2.52
C ASP A 155 -10.03 3.15 1.54
N LEU A 156 -10.46 4.38 1.80
CA LEU A 156 -9.91 5.55 1.08
C LEU A 156 -9.14 6.51 2.00
N MET A 157 -9.32 6.41 3.31
CA MET A 157 -8.66 7.29 4.27
C MET A 157 -7.21 6.86 4.56
N PHE A 158 -6.91 5.56 4.53
CA PHE A 158 -5.60 5.04 4.95
C PHE A 158 -5.11 3.89 4.07
N SER A 159 -4.41 4.24 2.98
CA SER A 159 -3.89 3.28 1.99
C SER A 159 -2.75 2.41 2.53
N GLY A 160 -2.68 1.16 2.07
CA GLY A 160 -1.58 0.26 2.39
C GLY A 160 -0.27 0.66 1.72
N HIS A 161 -0.36 1.20 0.50
CA HIS A 161 0.80 1.66 -0.26
C HIS A 161 1.56 2.77 0.47
N THR A 162 0.86 3.74 1.06
CA THR A 162 1.49 4.82 1.82
C THR A 162 2.18 4.33 3.09
N VAL A 163 1.62 3.33 3.78
CA VAL A 163 2.25 2.69 4.94
C VAL A 163 3.57 2.03 4.55
N VAL A 164 3.54 1.20 3.50
CA VAL A 164 4.73 0.49 3.01
C VAL A 164 5.78 1.49 2.53
N LEU A 165 5.37 2.47 1.72
CA LEU A 165 6.24 3.54 1.24
C LEU A 165 6.93 4.28 2.39
N THR A 166 6.17 4.68 3.40
CA THR A 166 6.69 5.44 4.54
C THR A 166 7.68 4.60 5.36
N ILE A 167 7.35 3.35 5.66
CA ILE A 167 8.24 2.45 6.43
C ILE A 167 9.52 2.18 5.66
N MET A 168 9.41 1.87 4.36
CA MET A 168 10.57 1.58 3.52
C MET A 168 11.43 2.82 3.31
N TYR A 169 10.83 3.99 3.13
CA TYR A 169 11.52 5.27 3.02
C TYR A 169 12.34 5.58 4.29
N PHE A 170 11.73 5.48 5.48
CA PHE A 170 12.46 5.71 6.73
C PHE A 170 13.56 4.67 6.97
N THR A 171 13.33 3.41 6.57
CA THR A 171 14.34 2.35 6.64
C THR A 171 15.54 2.69 5.75
N GLN A 172 15.29 3.11 4.52
CA GLN A 172 16.34 3.54 3.60
C GLN A 172 17.08 4.76 4.17
N LEU A 173 16.38 5.76 4.71
CA LEU A 173 17.00 6.96 5.27
C LEU A 173 17.93 6.63 6.46
N GLN A 174 17.52 5.70 7.32
CA GLN A 174 18.24 5.36 8.54
C GLN A 174 19.43 4.41 8.31
N TYR A 175 19.30 3.46 7.37
CA TYR A 175 20.26 2.37 7.20
C TYR A 175 21.15 2.52 5.95
N THR A 176 20.91 3.51 5.08
CA THR A 176 21.79 3.78 3.94
C THR A 176 23.09 4.46 4.40
N PRO A 177 24.27 3.93 4.07
CA PRO A 177 25.55 4.53 4.45
C PRO A 177 25.80 5.85 3.71
N ARG A 178 26.47 6.79 4.38
CA ARG A 178 26.69 8.18 3.91
C ARG A 178 27.38 8.30 2.53
N GLY A 179 28.06 7.26 2.06
CA GLY A 179 28.74 7.23 0.76
C GLY A 179 27.84 6.97 -0.46
N LEU A 180 26.65 6.40 -0.27
CA LEU A 180 25.69 6.12 -1.35
C LEU A 180 24.70 7.29 -1.52
N VAL A 181 25.26 8.47 -1.80
CA VAL A 181 24.49 9.73 -1.99
C VAL A 181 23.44 9.58 -3.11
N ILE A 182 23.72 8.77 -4.13
CA ILE A 182 22.82 8.53 -5.27
C ILE A 182 21.53 7.83 -4.83
N LEU A 183 21.61 6.79 -3.98
CA LEU A 183 20.43 6.11 -3.42
C LEU A 183 19.61 7.05 -2.52
N ARG A 184 20.28 7.90 -1.76
CA ARG A 184 19.62 8.95 -0.96
C ARG A 184 18.92 10.00 -1.86
N GLN A 185 19.50 10.32 -3.00
CA GLN A 185 18.94 11.26 -3.99
C GLN A 185 17.80 10.67 -4.82
N THR A 186 17.74 9.36 -5.02
CA THR A 186 16.59 8.70 -5.67
C THR A 186 15.40 8.54 -4.72
N CYS A 187 15.65 8.39 -3.41
CA CYS A 187 14.59 8.36 -2.38
C CYS A 187 14.02 9.75 -2.09
N LEU A 188 14.85 10.80 -2.15
CA LEU A 188 14.35 12.17 -2.23
C LEU A 188 13.74 12.35 -3.61
N GLU A 189 12.42 12.26 -3.66
CA GLU A 189 11.49 12.58 -4.77
C GLU A 189 11.67 13.99 -5.40
N LYS A 190 12.82 14.63 -5.21
CA LYS A 190 13.26 15.88 -5.83
C LYS A 190 13.68 15.73 -7.30
N ARG A 191 13.55 14.55 -7.94
CA ARG A 191 13.79 14.40 -9.39
C ARG A 191 12.60 13.88 -10.22
N VAL A 192 11.47 13.54 -9.59
CA VAL A 192 10.17 13.41 -10.31
C VAL A 192 9.44 14.76 -10.36
N CYS A 193 9.69 15.64 -9.38
CA CYS A 193 9.19 17.02 -9.35
C CYS A 193 10.19 18.10 -9.82
N ASN A 194 11.32 17.72 -10.43
CA ASN A 194 12.27 18.65 -11.03
C ASN A 194 12.71 18.06 -12.37
N ASN A 195 12.17 18.42 -13.53
CA ASN A 195 11.49 19.64 -13.95
C ASN A 195 10.34 19.27 -14.91
N ARG A 196 9.21 19.99 -14.80
CA ARG A 196 8.24 20.21 -15.90
C ARG A 196 7.22 19.10 -16.23
N VAL A 197 6.51 18.52 -15.24
CA VAL A 197 5.33 17.65 -15.51
C VAL A 197 4.06 18.02 -14.75
N ILE A 198 4.11 18.88 -13.73
CA ILE A 198 2.90 19.22 -12.94
C ILE A 198 2.11 20.40 -13.53
N ALA A 199 2.64 21.15 -14.51
CA ALA A 199 1.98 22.33 -15.07
C ALA A 199 1.28 22.11 -16.43
N THR A 200 1.41 20.94 -17.06
CA THR A 200 0.85 20.70 -18.39
C THR A 200 0.31 19.28 -18.44
N GLY A 201 -1.02 19.13 -18.35
CA GLY A 201 -1.71 17.84 -18.47
C GLY A 201 -1.51 17.23 -19.86
N GLN A 202 -0.38 16.56 -20.08
CA GLN A 202 -0.03 15.95 -21.35
C GLN A 202 0.37 14.48 -21.17
N ASN A 203 -0.19 13.65 -22.07
CA ASN A 203 -0.24 12.20 -22.02
C ASN A 203 1.17 11.55 -22.14
N PRO A 204 1.54 10.58 -21.28
CA PRO A 204 2.88 9.96 -21.27
C PRO A 204 3.26 9.13 -22.51
N THR A 205 2.36 8.93 -23.47
CA THR A 205 2.62 8.13 -24.69
C THR A 205 3.42 8.88 -25.78
N ASP A 206 3.54 10.20 -25.72
CA ASP A 206 4.24 11.01 -26.75
C ASP A 206 5.75 11.17 -26.52
N GLN A 207 6.29 10.70 -25.39
CA GLN A 207 7.73 10.84 -25.07
C GLN A 207 8.59 9.66 -25.57
N LEU A 208 7.97 8.55 -25.98
CA LEU A 208 8.72 7.36 -26.43
C LEU A 208 9.18 7.43 -27.89
N SER A 209 8.60 8.32 -28.70
CA SER A 209 8.92 8.47 -30.14
C SER A 209 10.05 9.46 -30.44
N ARG A 210 10.63 10.10 -29.42
CA ARG A 210 11.80 11.01 -29.57
C ARG A 210 13.12 10.42 -29.05
N LEU A 211 13.13 9.14 -28.69
CA LEU A 211 14.30 8.40 -28.22
C LEU A 211 14.72 7.26 -29.16
N VAL A 212 14.19 7.25 -30.39
CA VAL A 212 14.70 6.47 -31.53
C VAL A 212 15.09 7.45 -32.64
#